data_AF-A0A7W7QYL2-F1
#
_entry.id   AF-A0A7W7QYL2-F1
#
_cell.length_a   1.000
_cell.length_b   1.000
_cell.length_c   1.000
_cell.angle_alpha   90.00
_cell.angle_beta   90.00
_cell.angle_gamma   90.00
#
_symmetry.space_group_name_H-M   'P 1'
#
loop_
_entity.id
_entity.type
_entity.pdbx_description
1 polymer ?
#
loop_
_entity_poly.entity_id
_entity_poly.type
_entity_poly.pdbx_seq_one_letter_code
_entity_poly.pdbx_strand_id
1 'polypeptide(L)'
;MTILFDPDAWRPDQRDAGYQGGSNLTPGQIVIWDRKPYRVVETRERNPLDWGDGSAMFHLRGSCRHELREYDKRWAAAVPGRRRSFYCEGHLSHHFDDSKTCTDVHCPSVDVEHRYQEWHRPRGQGKWTGCWCVAGDLTARLERGFGAGERS
;
A
#
# COMPACT_ATOMS: atom_id res chain seq x y z
N MET A 1 5.25 -17.75 3.65
CA MET A 1 6.38 -17.34 4.48
C MET A 1 5.85 -16.43 5.57
N THR A 2 6.16 -16.69 6.84
CA THR A 2 5.72 -15.88 7.99
C THR A 2 7.00 -15.42 8.71
N ILE A 3 7.08 -14.14 9.10
CA ILE A 3 8.30 -13.51 9.66
C ILE A 3 7.99 -13.01 11.08
N LEU A 4 8.86 -13.34 12.05
CA LEU A 4 8.85 -12.81 13.43
C LEU A 4 9.92 -11.72 13.56
N PHE A 5 9.67 -10.67 14.37
CA PHE A 5 10.47 -9.44 14.43
C PHE A 5 11.05 -9.19 15.84
N ASP A 6 12.32 -8.76 15.89
CA ASP A 6 13.02 -8.26 17.09
C ASP A 6 13.78 -6.96 16.72
N PRO A 7 13.38 -5.79 17.27
CA PRO A 7 13.91 -4.48 16.87
C PRO A 7 15.32 -4.14 17.38
N ASP A 8 15.84 -4.80 18.41
CA ASP A 8 16.93 -4.22 19.21
C ASP A 8 18.34 -4.78 18.91
N ALA A 9 18.47 -5.76 18.02
CA ALA A 9 19.69 -6.58 17.99
C ALA A 9 20.72 -6.26 16.89
N TRP A 10 20.44 -5.51 15.82
CA TRP A 10 21.38 -5.54 14.68
C TRP A 10 21.24 -4.50 13.55
N ARG A 11 22.38 -4.09 12.96
CA ARG A 11 22.50 -3.36 11.67
C ARG A 11 23.72 -3.86 10.88
N PRO A 12 23.59 -4.44 9.67
CA PRO A 12 24.75 -4.90 8.89
C PRO A 12 25.39 -3.82 8.02
N ASP A 13 26.66 -4.07 7.68
CA ASP A 13 27.30 -3.57 6.47
C ASP A 13 26.61 -4.17 5.22
N GLN A 14 26.19 -3.31 4.28
CA GLN A 14 25.43 -3.72 3.09
C GLN A 14 26.30 -4.27 1.94
N ARG A 15 27.62 -4.35 2.10
CA ARG A 15 28.54 -4.79 1.04
C ARG A 15 28.29 -6.22 0.54
N ASP A 16 27.70 -7.08 1.37
CA ASP A 16 27.36 -8.47 1.02
C ASP A 16 25.85 -8.68 0.74
N ALA A 17 25.09 -7.60 0.54
CA ALA A 17 23.65 -7.69 0.28
C ALA A 17 23.37 -8.19 -1.14
N GLY A 18 22.99 -9.46 -1.28
CA GLY A 18 22.50 -10.07 -2.52
C GLY A 18 20.98 -10.26 -2.54
N TYR A 19 20.37 -10.24 -3.72
CA TYR A 19 18.98 -10.67 -3.90
C TYR A 19 18.90 -12.20 -3.75
N GLN A 20 18.16 -12.66 -2.75
CA GLN A 20 17.93 -14.08 -2.49
C GLN A 20 16.48 -14.42 -2.86
N GLY A 21 16.29 -15.45 -3.70
CA GLY A 21 14.97 -16.02 -3.93
C GLY A 21 14.44 -16.67 -2.65
N GLY A 22 13.12 -16.71 -2.46
CA GLY A 22 12.50 -17.24 -1.24
C GLY A 22 12.86 -18.69 -0.90
N SER A 23 13.35 -19.47 -1.87
CA SER A 23 13.84 -20.85 -1.68
C SER A 23 15.17 -20.94 -0.92
N ASN A 24 15.91 -19.84 -0.78
CA ASN A 24 17.28 -19.86 -0.28
C ASN A 24 17.42 -19.21 1.11
N LEU A 25 16.30 -18.98 1.80
CA LEU A 25 16.32 -18.40 3.12
C LEU A 25 16.72 -19.45 4.15
N THR A 26 17.71 -19.11 4.98
CA THR A 26 18.20 -19.95 6.06
C THR A 26 17.94 -19.28 7.42
N PRO A 27 17.57 -20.03 8.48
CA PRO A 27 17.50 -19.46 9.82
C PRO A 27 18.82 -18.78 10.22
N GLY A 28 18.73 -17.62 10.88
CA GLY A 28 19.85 -16.76 11.23
C GLY A 28 20.19 -15.71 10.17
N GLN A 29 19.80 -15.91 8.90
CA GLN A 29 19.98 -14.94 7.82
C GLN A 29 19.19 -13.66 8.10
N ILE A 30 19.71 -12.52 7.64
CA ILE A 30 19.02 -11.24 7.75
C ILE A 30 18.50 -10.84 6.37
N VAL A 31 17.21 -10.49 6.32
CA VAL A 31 16.50 -10.05 5.13
C VAL A 31 16.00 -8.62 5.33
N ILE A 32 15.93 -7.86 4.24
CA ILE A 32 15.27 -6.56 4.24
C ILE A 32 13.86 -6.74 3.69
N TRP A 33 12.86 -6.39 4.50
CA TRP A 33 11.45 -6.37 4.11
C TRP A 33 10.86 -5.02 4.51
N ASP A 34 10.08 -4.37 3.67
CA ASP A 34 9.50 -3.05 4.00
C ASP A 34 10.53 -2.05 4.58
N ARG A 35 11.73 -2.01 3.98
CA ARG A 35 12.87 -1.17 4.40
C ARG A 35 13.34 -1.37 5.85
N LYS A 36 12.94 -2.46 6.51
CA LYS A 36 13.38 -2.84 7.86
C LYS A 36 14.14 -4.18 7.81
N PRO A 37 15.19 -4.35 8.63
CA PRO A 37 15.89 -5.63 8.72
C PRO A 37 15.10 -6.62 9.60
N TYR A 38 15.04 -7.87 9.18
CA TYR A 38 14.43 -8.98 9.92
C TYR A 38 15.37 -10.18 9.95
N ARG A 39 15.47 -10.83 11.10
CA ARG A 39 16.16 -12.13 11.22
C ARG A 39 15.18 -13.25 10.89
N VAL A 40 15.59 -14.12 9.97
CA VAL A 40 14.86 -15.36 9.69
C VAL A 40 15.03 -16.28 10.90
N VAL A 41 13.95 -16.58 11.61
CA VAL A 41 13.99 -17.49 12.77
C VAL A 41 13.67 -18.94 12.40
N GLU A 42 12.87 -19.14 11.37
CA GLU A 42 12.43 -20.44 10.88
C GLU A 42 12.14 -20.35 9.39
N THR A 43 12.53 -21.37 8.63
CA THR A 43 12.03 -21.59 7.28
C THR A 43 11.37 -22.96 7.19
N ARG A 44 10.13 -22.96 6.71
CA ARG A 44 9.38 -24.19 6.44
C ARG A 44 8.70 -24.08 5.10
N GLU A 45 8.82 -25.14 4.31
CA GLU A 45 7.92 -25.36 3.20
C GLU A 45 6.57 -25.82 3.78
N ARG A 46 5.48 -25.21 3.31
CA ARG A 46 4.13 -25.61 3.70
C ARG A 46 3.40 -26.01 2.44
N ASN A 47 2.78 -27.19 2.46
CA ASN A 47 1.83 -27.55 1.42
C ASN A 47 0.70 -26.50 1.46
N PRO A 48 0.29 -25.92 0.32
CA PRO A 48 -0.86 -25.02 0.28
C PRO A 48 -2.13 -25.61 0.91
N LEU A 49 -2.28 -26.93 0.95
CA LEU A 49 -3.38 -27.62 1.63
C LEU A 49 -3.35 -27.51 3.17
N ASP A 50 -2.18 -27.24 3.76
CA ASP A 50 -2.02 -27.06 5.22
C ASP A 50 -2.29 -25.63 5.66
N TRP A 51 -2.67 -24.76 4.73
CA TRP A 51 -3.07 -23.39 5.03
C TRP A 51 -4.51 -23.49 5.52
N GLY A 52 -4.69 -23.38 6.85
CA GLY A 52 -6.00 -23.57 7.49
C GLY A 52 -7.13 -22.80 6.80
N ASP A 53 -8.35 -23.31 6.95
CA ASP A 53 -9.55 -22.79 6.29
C ASP A 53 -9.62 -21.26 6.34
N GLY A 54 -9.88 -20.64 5.19
CA GLY A 54 -9.93 -19.18 5.04
C GLY A 54 -8.60 -18.50 4.70
N SER A 55 -7.53 -19.27 4.48
CA SER A 55 -6.25 -18.75 3.97
C SER A 55 -6.26 -18.65 2.44
N ALA A 56 -5.64 -17.59 1.91
CA ALA A 56 -5.42 -17.46 0.46
C ALA A 56 -4.00 -16.95 0.18
N MET A 57 -3.39 -17.48 -0.89
CA MET A 57 -2.09 -17.04 -1.39
C MET A 57 -2.27 -16.42 -2.78
N PHE A 58 -1.65 -15.27 -2.99
CA PHE A 58 -1.62 -14.61 -4.30
C PHE A 58 -0.18 -14.39 -4.72
N HIS A 59 0.13 -14.76 -5.96
CA HIS A 59 1.32 -14.26 -6.61
C HIS A 59 1.08 -12.80 -7.00
N LEU A 60 1.96 -11.88 -6.60
CA LEU A 60 1.85 -10.47 -6.99
C LEU A 60 2.44 -10.18 -8.38
N ARG A 61 2.68 -11.22 -9.19
CA ARG A 61 3.11 -11.07 -10.59
C ARG A 61 1.91 -10.60 -11.43
N GLY A 62 2.17 -9.73 -12.40
CA GLY A 62 1.13 -8.97 -13.11
C GLY A 62 -0.06 -9.77 -13.63
N SER A 63 0.16 -11.00 -14.09
CA SER A 63 -0.89 -11.89 -14.59
C SER A 63 -1.91 -12.33 -13.54
N CYS A 64 -1.56 -12.30 -12.25
CA CYS A 64 -2.41 -12.77 -11.15
C CYS A 64 -3.22 -11.64 -10.49
N ARG A 65 -3.11 -10.40 -10.98
CA ARG A 65 -3.81 -9.25 -10.40
C ARG A 65 -5.31 -9.34 -10.55
N HIS A 66 -5.80 -9.88 -11.67
CA HIS A 66 -7.24 -10.02 -11.90
C HIS A 66 -7.86 -10.97 -10.87
N GLU A 67 -7.24 -12.13 -10.65
CA GLU A 67 -7.66 -13.14 -9.69
C GLU A 67 -7.62 -12.61 -8.26
N LEU A 68 -6.57 -11.85 -7.90
CA LEU A 68 -6.51 -11.17 -6.60
C LEU A 68 -7.71 -10.22 -6.41
N ARG A 69 -8.06 -9.42 -7.43
CA ARG A 69 -9.21 -8.51 -7.36
C ARG A 69 -10.53 -9.25 -7.22
N GLU A 70 -10.74 -10.31 -8.01
CA GLU A 70 -11.95 -11.11 -7.96
C GLU A 70 -12.09 -11.84 -6.62
N TYR A 71 -10.99 -12.36 -6.07
CA TYR A 71 -10.97 -12.91 -4.72
C TYR A 71 -11.35 -11.85 -3.69
N ASP A 72 -10.68 -10.69 -3.69
CA ASP A 72 -10.89 -9.62 -2.72
C ASP A 72 -12.35 -9.13 -2.73
N LYS A 73 -12.96 -9.04 -3.92
CA LYS A 73 -14.39 -8.74 -4.10
C LYS A 73 -15.28 -9.80 -3.45
N ARG A 74 -15.04 -11.08 -3.71
CA ARG A 74 -15.81 -12.19 -3.12
C ARG A 74 -15.62 -12.28 -1.61
N TRP A 75 -14.40 -12.06 -1.14
CA TRP A 75 -14.02 -12.08 0.27
C TRP A 75 -14.72 -10.97 1.07
N ALA A 76 -14.78 -9.76 0.51
CA ALA A 76 -15.55 -8.65 1.10
C ALA A 76 -17.06 -8.93 1.10
N ALA A 77 -17.60 -9.47 0.00
CA ALA A 77 -19.03 -9.79 -0.10
C ALA A 77 -19.48 -10.93 0.84
N ALA A 78 -18.56 -11.82 1.24
CA ALA A 78 -18.87 -12.97 2.09
C ALA A 78 -19.30 -12.59 3.51
N VAL A 79 -18.98 -11.39 4.01
CA VAL A 79 -19.33 -10.94 5.36
C VAL A 79 -19.84 -9.49 5.32
N PRO A 80 -21.09 -9.22 5.75
CA PRO A 80 -21.62 -7.86 5.80
C PRO A 80 -20.71 -6.90 6.58
N GLY A 81 -20.44 -5.73 6.01
CA GLY A 81 -19.57 -4.71 6.59
C GLY A 81 -18.06 -4.94 6.38
N ARG A 82 -17.65 -6.10 5.85
CA ARG A 82 -16.26 -6.34 5.47
C ARG A 82 -15.90 -5.53 4.23
N ARG A 83 -14.72 -4.91 4.25
CA ARG A 83 -14.20 -4.07 3.16
C ARG A 83 -13.18 -4.82 2.33
N ARG A 84 -12.93 -4.32 1.13
CA ARG A 84 -11.83 -4.78 0.27
C ARG A 84 -10.49 -4.41 0.90
N SER A 85 -9.51 -5.31 0.80
CA SER A 85 -8.16 -5.13 1.37
C SER A 85 -7.10 -4.86 0.32
N PHE A 86 -7.33 -5.24 -0.94
CA PHE A 86 -6.31 -5.17 -2.00
C PHE A 86 -6.67 -4.23 -3.14
N TYR A 87 -7.85 -3.60 -3.08
CA TYR A 87 -8.32 -2.72 -4.12
C TYR A 87 -9.26 -1.66 -3.56
N CYS A 88 -9.12 -0.44 -4.07
CA CYS A 88 -9.95 0.71 -3.77
C CYS A 88 -10.73 1.14 -5.02
N GLU A 89 -12.06 1.32 -4.90
CA GLU A 89 -12.89 1.85 -6.00
C GLU A 89 -12.68 3.35 -6.22
N GLY A 90 -12.04 4.03 -5.27
CA GLY A 90 -11.68 5.44 -5.34
C GLY A 90 -10.60 5.76 -6.36
N HIS A 91 -10.32 7.05 -6.47
CA HIS A 91 -9.34 7.63 -7.37
C HIS A 91 -8.11 8.07 -6.57
N LEU A 92 -6.95 7.52 -6.92
CA LEU A 92 -5.65 7.92 -6.36
C LEU A 92 -5.07 9.10 -7.14
N SER A 93 -4.81 10.19 -6.44
CA SER A 93 -4.04 11.33 -6.94
C SER A 93 -2.62 11.25 -6.42
N HIS A 94 -1.65 11.26 -7.32
CA HIS A 94 -0.24 11.45 -7.01
C HIS A 94 0.09 12.93 -7.08
N HIS A 95 0.52 13.48 -5.95
CA HIS A 95 0.92 14.88 -5.84
C HIS A 95 2.38 15.06 -6.22
N PHE A 96 2.75 16.32 -6.43
CA PHE A 96 4.08 16.71 -6.82
C PHE A 96 5.13 16.43 -5.71
N ASP A 97 4.72 16.53 -4.45
CA ASP A 97 5.55 16.30 -3.25
C ASP A 97 5.66 14.82 -2.86
N ASP A 98 5.40 13.91 -3.81
CA ASP A 98 5.29 12.45 -3.62
C ASP A 98 4.18 12.00 -2.65
N SER A 99 3.40 12.92 -2.09
CA SER A 99 2.23 12.54 -1.30
C SER A 99 1.17 11.94 -2.21
N LYS A 100 0.33 11.08 -1.63
CA LYS A 100 -0.78 10.41 -2.33
C LYS A 100 -2.06 10.62 -1.56
N THR A 101 -3.16 10.84 -2.28
CA THR A 101 -4.50 10.94 -1.67
C THR A 101 -5.49 10.12 -2.46
N CYS A 102 -6.42 9.47 -1.77
CA CYS A 102 -7.55 8.79 -2.41
C CYS A 102 -8.84 9.60 -2.22
N THR A 103 -9.72 9.60 -3.22
CA THR A 103 -11.06 10.22 -3.11
C THR A 103 -12.02 9.43 -2.23
N ASP A 104 -11.76 8.15 -1.98
CA ASP A 104 -12.58 7.31 -1.10
C ASP A 104 -12.12 7.46 0.36
N VAL A 105 -13.01 7.99 1.21
CA VAL A 105 -12.78 8.14 2.67
C VAL A 105 -12.59 6.79 3.38
N HIS A 106 -12.96 5.70 2.72
CA HIS A 106 -12.79 4.34 3.21
C HIS A 106 -11.69 3.56 2.48
N CYS A 107 -10.79 4.26 1.78
CA CYS A 107 -9.63 3.66 1.14
C CYS A 107 -8.80 2.86 2.17
N PRO A 108 -8.53 1.56 1.92
CA PRO A 108 -7.79 0.74 2.87
C PRO A 108 -6.31 1.15 2.99
N SER A 109 -5.72 1.68 1.91
CA SER A 109 -4.39 2.32 1.90
C SER A 109 -4.14 2.99 0.54
N VAL A 110 -3.41 4.10 0.51
CA VAL A 110 -2.95 4.73 -0.74
C VAL A 110 -1.99 3.87 -1.57
N ASP A 111 -1.49 2.77 -1.01
CA ASP A 111 -0.61 1.82 -1.67
C ASP A 111 -1.33 0.59 -2.26
N VAL A 112 -2.65 0.44 -2.04
CA VAL A 112 -3.42 -0.58 -2.77
C VAL A 112 -3.68 -0.16 -4.20
N GLU A 113 -4.14 -1.10 -5.02
CA GLU A 113 -4.58 -0.77 -6.36
C GLU A 113 -5.85 0.08 -6.32
N HIS A 114 -5.94 1.05 -7.22
CA HIS A 114 -7.08 1.96 -7.33
C HIS A 114 -7.73 1.83 -8.69
N ARG A 115 -9.05 2.04 -8.76
CA ARG A 115 -9.81 2.05 -10.02
C ARG A 115 -9.23 2.99 -11.05
N TYR A 116 -8.80 4.16 -10.60
CA TYR A 116 -8.21 5.19 -11.44
C TYR A 116 -7.05 5.84 -10.69
N GLN A 117 -5.98 6.15 -11.43
CA GLN A 117 -4.82 6.84 -10.91
C GLN A 117 -4.56 8.05 -11.81
N GLU A 118 -4.35 9.21 -11.20
CA GLU A 118 -3.97 10.41 -11.92
C GLU A 118 -2.69 10.99 -11.31
N TRP A 119 -1.81 11.43 -12.19
CA TRP A 119 -0.56 12.06 -11.82
C TRP A 119 -0.70 13.57 -12.03
N HIS A 120 -0.77 14.32 -10.95
CA HIS A 120 -0.87 15.77 -11.01
C HIS A 120 0.52 16.34 -11.24
N ARG A 121 0.90 16.42 -12.51
CA ARG A 121 2.09 17.15 -12.93
C ARG A 121 1.71 18.60 -13.23
N PRO A 122 2.45 19.59 -12.71
CA PRO A 122 2.24 20.98 -13.09
C PRO A 122 2.32 21.15 -14.61
N ARG A 123 1.31 21.81 -15.19
CA ARG A 123 1.23 22.05 -16.64
C ARG A 123 2.24 23.12 -17.04
N GLY A 124 3.12 22.78 -17.98
CA GLY A 124 3.87 23.77 -18.75
C GLY A 124 5.28 24.05 -18.26
N GLN A 125 6.14 23.03 -18.30
CA GLN A 125 7.36 22.96 -19.12
C GLN A 125 8.01 21.60 -18.80
N GLY A 126 9.16 21.29 -19.39
CA GLY A 126 10.23 20.72 -18.56
C GLY A 126 10.61 21.61 -17.36
N LYS A 127 9.67 22.28 -16.67
CA LYS A 127 9.83 23.04 -15.43
C LYS A 127 8.49 23.55 -14.84
N TRP A 128 8.04 22.86 -13.79
CA TRP A 128 7.64 23.42 -12.48
C TRP A 128 6.78 24.70 -12.38
N THR A 129 5.48 24.59 -12.63
CA THR A 129 4.47 25.51 -12.06
C THR A 129 3.34 24.75 -11.37
N GLY A 130 3.60 24.33 -10.13
CA GLY A 130 2.61 23.99 -9.08
C GLY A 130 1.56 22.91 -9.36
N CYS A 131 1.53 21.86 -8.53
CA CYS A 131 0.34 21.02 -8.39
C CYS A 131 -0.83 21.90 -7.87
N TRP A 132 -2.00 21.84 -8.53
CA TRP A 132 -3.19 22.58 -8.08
C TRP A 132 -3.63 22.21 -6.65
N CYS A 133 -3.21 21.05 -6.14
CA CYS A 133 -3.50 20.58 -4.78
C CYS A 133 -2.62 21.24 -3.70
N VAL A 134 -1.45 21.77 -4.07
CA VAL A 134 -0.51 22.41 -3.11
C VAL A 134 -0.81 23.92 -2.98
N ALA A 135 -1.52 24.51 -3.95
CA ALA A 135 -1.84 25.94 -3.96
C ALA A 135 -3.06 26.32 -3.08
N GLY A 136 -3.62 25.39 -2.31
CA GLY A 136 -4.78 25.68 -1.47
C GLY A 136 -4.80 24.79 -0.24
N ASP A 137 -4.32 25.34 0.86
CA ASP A 137 -4.77 25.01 2.21
C ASP A 137 -6.31 24.81 2.19
N LEU A 138 -6.72 23.55 2.15
CA LEU A 138 -8.14 23.16 2.09
C LEU A 138 -8.86 23.62 3.37
N THR A 139 -8.12 23.75 4.48
CA THR A 139 -8.60 24.24 5.79
C THR A 139 -9.03 25.70 5.68
N ALA A 140 -8.17 26.58 5.15
CA ALA A 140 -8.48 28.00 4.98
C ALA A 140 -9.62 28.29 3.97
N ARG A 141 -10.02 27.29 3.16
CA ARG A 141 -11.13 27.40 2.20
C ARG A 141 -12.44 26.85 2.77
N LEU A 142 -12.38 25.78 3.56
CA LEU A 142 -13.53 25.28 4.31
C LEU A 142 -13.98 26.26 5.41
N GLU A 143 -13.02 26.91 6.08
CA GLU A 143 -13.31 27.96 7.08
C GLU A 143 -13.94 29.22 6.47
N ARG A 144 -13.66 29.52 5.18
CA ARG A 144 -14.26 30.66 4.46
C ARG A 144 -15.61 30.37 3.80
N GLY A 145 -15.96 29.10 3.58
CA GLY A 145 -17.17 28.71 2.84
C GLY A 145 -18.44 28.59 3.70
N PHE A 146 -18.31 28.38 5.01
CA PHE A 146 -19.44 28.12 5.91
C PHE A 146 -19.84 29.29 6.83
N GLY A 147 -19.14 30.43 6.77
CA GLY A 147 -19.26 31.51 7.77
C GLY A 147 -19.94 32.82 7.35
N ALA A 148 -20.60 32.91 6.18
CA ALA A 148 -21.19 34.18 5.72
C ALA A 148 -22.69 34.11 5.43
N GLY A 149 -23.43 33.41 6.28
CA GLY A 149 -24.87 33.18 6.13
C GLY A 149 -25.69 33.37 7.40
N GLU A 150 -25.25 34.19 8.36
CA GLU A 150 -26.15 34.68 9.40
C GLU A 150 -26.80 35.99 8.96
N ARG A 151 -28.07 35.82 8.63
CA ARG A 151 -29.08 36.86 8.48
C ARG A 151 -29.21 37.62 9.79
N SER A 152 -29.05 38.94 9.75
CA SER A 152 -29.78 39.90 10.59
C SER A 152 -29.84 41.22 9.86
#